data_AF-A0A9P8NJ05-F1
#
_entry.id   AF-A0A9P8NJ05-F1
#
_cell.length_a   1.000
_cell.length_b   1.000
_cell.length_c   1.000
_cell.angle_alpha   90.00
_cell.angle_beta   90.00
_cell.angle_gamma   90.00
#
_symmetry.space_group_name_H-M   'P 1'
#
loop_
_entity.id
_entity.type
_entity.pdbx_description
1 polymer ?
#
loop_
_entity_poly.entity_id
_entity_poly.type
_entity_poly.pdbx_seq_one_letter_code
_entity_poly.pdbx_strand_id
1 'polypeptide(L)'
;MASPHAQTVINTIVRQIPTITAFTEIVYEDVAPEDGDLITRSLAESAVVEQHSARINFNSLTKTLWVRVFPTELHDVQQRWMRFTSSEWRASGLLNTAEDELLDLGVGTSMFSSLNAYSENVTK
;
A
#
# COMPACT_ATOMS: atom_id res chain seq x y z
N MET A 1 -15.31 20.65 -8.39
CA MET A 1 -14.06 21.41 -8.61
C MET A 1 -13.20 21.23 -7.38
N ALA A 2 -11.90 20.96 -7.52
CA ALA A 2 -11.03 20.75 -6.37
C ALA A 2 -10.91 22.03 -5.53
N SER A 3 -10.98 21.89 -4.21
CA SER A 3 -10.61 22.95 -3.26
C SER A 3 -9.17 23.42 -3.55
N PRO A 4 -8.90 24.73 -3.53
CA PRO A 4 -7.53 25.25 -3.68
C PRO A 4 -6.57 24.66 -2.62
N HIS A 5 -7.09 24.35 -1.42
CA HIS A 5 -6.32 23.73 -0.35
C HIS A 5 -5.94 22.28 -0.73
N ALA A 6 -6.93 21.46 -1.12
CA ALA A 6 -6.69 20.09 -1.57
C ALA A 6 -5.65 20.01 -2.70
N GLN A 7 -5.75 20.89 -3.70
CA GLN A 7 -4.79 20.92 -4.81
C GLN A 7 -3.36 21.26 -4.34
N THR A 8 -3.23 22.16 -3.37
CA THR A 8 -1.93 22.53 -2.79
C THR A 8 -1.31 21.36 -2.05
N VAL A 9 -2.11 20.60 -1.29
CA VAL A 9 -1.65 19.41 -0.56
C VAL A 9 -1.21 18.33 -1.55
N ILE A 10 -2.02 18.02 -2.57
CA ILE A 10 -1.67 17.06 -3.63
C ILE A 10 -0.34 17.41 -4.28
N ASN A 11 -0.19 18.65 -4.76
CA ASN A 11 1.02 19.09 -5.45
C ASN A 11 2.25 19.02 -4.55
N THR A 12 2.09 19.31 -3.26
CA THR A 12 3.17 19.24 -2.28
C THR A 12 3.61 17.78 -2.08
N ILE A 13 2.67 16.87 -1.86
CA ILE A 13 2.94 15.44 -1.68
C ILE A 13 3.65 14.87 -2.91
N VAL A 14 3.12 15.11 -4.12
CA VAL A 14 3.70 14.61 -5.38
C VAL A 14 5.13 15.12 -5.59
N ARG A 15 5.44 16.36 -5.18
CA ARG A 15 6.80 16.91 -5.27
C ARG A 15 7.74 16.34 -4.20
N GLN A 16 7.23 16.04 -3.01
CA GLN A 16 8.04 15.65 -1.87
C GLN A 16 8.36 14.14 -1.86
N ILE A 17 7.44 13.29 -2.31
CA ILE A 17 7.63 11.82 -2.32
C ILE A 17 8.96 11.40 -2.98
N PRO A 18 9.33 11.91 -4.17
CA PRO A 18 10.57 11.47 -4.85
C PRO A 18 11.87 11.85 -4.13
N THR A 19 11.82 12.77 -3.17
CA THR A 19 13.02 13.21 -2.45
C THR A 19 13.28 12.41 -1.17
N ILE A 20 12.35 11.53 -0.79
CA ILE A 20 12.42 10.75 0.43
C ILE A 20 13.25 9.47 0.21
N THR A 21 14.32 9.30 1.01
CA THR A 21 15.26 8.18 0.90
C THR A 21 15.21 7.20 2.09
N ALA A 22 14.49 7.54 3.15
CA ALA A 22 14.23 6.67 4.29
C ALA A 22 12.73 6.68 4.64
N PHE A 23 12.28 5.70 5.44
CA PHE A 23 10.90 5.68 5.93
C PHE A 23 10.53 7.04 6.51
N THR A 24 9.46 7.64 5.97
CA THR A 24 9.01 8.97 6.36
C THR A 24 7.49 8.98 6.44
N GLU A 25 6.99 9.61 7.50
CA GLU A 25 5.57 9.82 7.72
C GLU A 25 5.28 11.33 7.72
N ILE A 26 4.37 11.74 6.82
CA ILE A 26 3.90 13.12 6.69
C ILE A 26 2.45 13.14 7.14
N VAL A 27 2.14 14.03 8.07
CA VAL A 27 0.82 14.14 8.71
C VAL A 27 0.23 15.50 8.41
N TYR A 28 -0.98 15.53 7.90
CA TYR A 28 -1.79 16.73 7.79
C TYR A 28 -2.99 16.62 8.73
N GLU A 29 -3.12 17.58 9.63
CA GLU A 29 -4.22 17.69 10.59
C GLU A 29 -5.28 18.67 10.10
N ASP A 30 -6.47 18.59 10.70
CA ASP A 30 -7.60 19.47 10.41
C ASP A 30 -8.02 19.52 8.93
N VAL A 31 -7.79 18.44 8.18
CA VAL A 31 -8.18 18.32 6.78
C VAL A 31 -9.70 18.15 6.71
N ALA A 32 -10.38 19.04 5.98
CA ALA A 32 -11.83 18.95 5.77
C ALA A 32 -12.19 17.60 5.12
N PRO A 33 -13.27 16.90 5.55
CA PRO A 33 -13.60 15.57 5.04
C PRO A 33 -13.71 15.48 3.51
N GLU A 34 -14.31 16.48 2.88
CA GLU A 34 -14.42 16.61 1.42
C GLU A 34 -13.05 16.73 0.72
N ASP A 35 -12.13 17.46 1.34
CA ASP A 35 -10.76 17.64 0.84
C ASP A 35 -9.97 16.36 1.07
N GLY A 36 -10.09 15.72 2.23
CA GLY A 36 -9.42 14.46 2.53
C GLY A 36 -9.82 13.34 1.58
N ASP A 37 -11.12 13.18 1.32
CA ASP A 37 -11.64 12.21 0.34
C ASP A 37 -11.13 12.51 -1.09
N LEU A 38 -11.13 13.78 -1.50
CA LEU A 38 -10.60 14.21 -2.78
C LEU A 38 -9.09 13.92 -2.90
N ILE A 39 -8.28 14.33 -1.92
CA ILE A 39 -6.83 14.13 -1.89
C ILE A 39 -6.51 12.64 -1.98
N THR A 40 -7.20 11.82 -1.20
CA THR A 40 -6.94 10.37 -1.15
C THR A 40 -7.21 9.70 -2.49
N ARG A 41 -8.36 10.03 -3.14
CA ARG A 41 -8.67 9.51 -4.48
C ARG A 41 -7.69 9.99 -5.54
N SER A 42 -7.38 11.29 -5.56
CA SER A 42 -6.45 11.85 -6.55
C SER A 42 -5.04 11.29 -6.43
N LEU A 43 -4.57 11.01 -5.21
CA LEU A 43 -3.26 10.41 -4.99
C LEU A 43 -3.23 8.91 -5.26
N ALA A 44 -4.36 8.20 -5.11
CA ALA A 44 -4.46 6.79 -5.48
C ALA A 44 -4.29 6.57 -7.00
N GLU A 45 -4.63 7.56 -7.82
CA GLU A 45 -4.43 7.55 -9.28
C GLU A 45 -3.05 8.10 -9.70
N SER A 46 -2.20 8.51 -8.76
CA SER A 46 -0.90 9.12 -9.05
C SER A 46 0.20 8.08 -9.27
N ALA A 47 0.77 8.06 -10.47
CA ALA A 47 1.93 7.22 -10.80
C ALA A 47 3.14 7.50 -9.88
N VAL A 48 3.28 8.72 -9.35
CA VAL A 48 4.37 9.06 -8.42
C VAL A 48 4.19 8.35 -7.07
N VAL A 49 2.96 8.27 -6.59
CA VAL A 49 2.62 7.57 -5.33
C VAL A 49 2.86 6.07 -5.48
N GLU A 50 2.45 5.49 -6.62
CA GLU A 50 2.69 4.08 -6.96
C GLU A 50 4.20 3.77 -7.06
N GLN A 51 4.95 4.56 -7.84
CA GLN A 51 6.37 4.32 -8.10
C GLN A 51 7.24 4.35 -6.84
N HIS A 52 6.85 5.11 -5.80
CA HIS A 52 7.63 5.28 -4.58
C HIS A 52 7.04 4.55 -3.37
N SER A 53 6.12 3.60 -3.63
CA SER A 53 5.49 2.75 -2.61
C SER A 53 4.91 3.57 -1.44
N ALA A 54 4.31 4.72 -1.76
CA ALA A 54 3.71 5.62 -0.78
C ALA A 54 2.27 5.19 -0.45
N ARG A 55 1.92 5.16 0.84
CA ARG A 55 0.60 4.81 1.34
C ARG A 55 -0.11 6.04 1.87
N ILE A 56 -1.31 6.28 1.35
CA ILE A 56 -2.16 7.42 1.73
C ILE A 56 -3.34 6.89 2.54
N ASN A 57 -3.61 7.48 3.71
CA ASN A 57 -4.76 7.13 4.53
C ASN A 57 -5.40 8.40 5.10
N PHE A 58 -6.69 8.56 4.92
CA PHE A 58 -7.45 9.64 5.54
C PHE A 58 -8.44 9.10 6.56
N ASN A 59 -8.49 9.72 7.73
CA ASN A 59 -9.49 9.46 8.76
C ASN A 59 -10.38 10.68 8.91
N SER A 60 -11.63 10.59 8.44
CA SER A 60 -12.60 11.69 8.44
C SER A 60 -13.10 12.08 9.84
N LEU A 61 -13.03 11.18 10.82
CA LEU A 61 -13.42 11.46 12.21
C LEU A 61 -12.38 12.33 12.90
N THR A 62 -11.11 11.99 12.74
CA THR A 62 -9.97 12.73 13.32
C THR A 62 -9.46 13.85 12.41
N LYS A 63 -9.95 13.91 11.18
CA LYS A 63 -9.54 14.86 10.13
C LYS A 63 -8.04 14.80 9.84
N THR A 64 -7.47 13.61 9.93
CA THR A 64 -6.03 13.39 9.77
C THR A 64 -5.74 12.63 8.48
N LEU A 65 -4.88 13.20 7.64
CA LEU A 65 -4.33 12.57 6.44
C LEU A 65 -2.89 12.14 6.71
N TRP A 66 -2.62 10.87 6.48
CA TRP A 66 -1.31 10.24 6.62
C TRP A 66 -0.75 9.90 5.24
N VAL A 67 0.49 10.30 4.98
CA VAL A 67 1.29 9.90 3.83
C VAL A 67 2.53 9.20 4.35
N ARG A 68 2.65 7.90 4.07
CA ARG A 68 3.78 7.08 4.52
C ARG A 68 4.57 6.61 3.32
N VAL A 69 5.83 6.99 3.22
CA VAL A 69 6.73 6.56 2.13
C VAL A 69 7.67 5.49 2.67
N PHE A 70 7.78 4.38 1.93
CA PHE A 70 8.62 3.24 2.28
C PHE A 70 9.65 3.00 1.16
N PRO A 71 10.80 3.71 1.15
CA PRO A 71 11.79 3.58 0.08
C PRO A 71 12.42 2.19 0.00
N THR A 72 12.53 1.49 1.13
CA THR A 72 12.85 0.06 1.15
C THR A 72 11.53 -0.70 1.28
N GLU A 73 11.19 -1.45 0.24
CA GLU A 73 10.08 -2.38 0.28
C GLU A 73 10.36 -3.50 1.30
N LEU A 74 9.96 -3.28 2.55
CA LEU A 74 9.78 -4.34 3.54
C LEU A 74 8.41 -5.00 3.36
N HIS A 75 8.01 -5.23 2.10
CA HIS A 75 6.76 -5.90 1.83
C HIS A 75 6.88 -7.36 2.25
N ASP A 76 5.96 -7.74 3.13
CA ASP A 76 5.60 -9.13 3.33
C ASP A 76 6.74 -9.98 3.90
N VAL A 77 7.74 -9.37 4.54
CA VAL A 77 8.87 -10.12 5.12
C VAL A 77 8.37 -11.10 6.15
N GLN A 78 7.42 -10.69 6.99
CA GLN A 78 6.80 -11.56 7.99
C GLN A 78 5.96 -12.66 7.33
N GLN A 79 5.12 -12.36 6.32
CA GLN A 79 4.33 -13.41 5.66
C GLN A 79 5.21 -14.37 4.85
N ARG A 80 6.23 -13.86 4.16
CA ARG A 80 7.23 -14.66 3.44
C ARG A 80 8.01 -15.55 4.40
N TRP A 81 8.45 -15.01 5.54
CA TRP A 81 9.11 -15.79 6.58
C TRP A 81 8.16 -16.87 7.12
N MET A 82 6.93 -16.51 7.51
CA MET A 82 5.94 -17.47 8.01
C MET A 82 5.66 -18.58 7.00
N ARG A 83 5.49 -18.24 5.71
CA ARG A 83 5.24 -19.21 4.64
C ARG A 83 6.44 -20.13 4.39
N PHE A 84 7.65 -19.57 4.41
CA PHE A 84 8.88 -20.35 4.31
C PHE A 84 9.03 -21.31 5.49
N THR A 85 8.83 -20.81 6.71
CA THR A 85 8.94 -21.59 7.95
C THR A 85 7.90 -22.69 8.04
N SER A 86 6.63 -22.42 7.68
CA SER A 86 5.58 -23.45 7.59
C SER A 86 5.96 -24.56 6.61
N SER A 87 6.53 -24.22 5.45
CA SER A 87 7.02 -25.21 4.48
C SER A 87 8.13 -26.10 5.07
N GLU A 88 9.12 -25.51 5.74
CA GLU A 88 10.22 -26.25 6.37
C GLU A 88 9.72 -27.15 7.52
N TRP A 89 8.76 -26.68 8.31
CA TRP A 89 8.17 -27.45 9.39
C TRP A 89 7.35 -28.64 8.88
N ARG A 90 6.61 -28.48 7.78
CA ARG A 90 5.94 -29.61 7.12
C ARG A 90 6.95 -30.60 6.55
N ALA A 91 8.02 -30.12 5.90
CA ALA A 91 9.05 -30.98 5.32
C ALA A 91 9.84 -31.79 6.36
N SER A 92 10.06 -31.21 7.54
CA SER A 92 10.73 -31.87 8.68
C SER A 92 9.79 -32.75 9.53
N GLY A 93 8.48 -32.76 9.24
CA GLY A 93 7.47 -33.52 9.98
C GLY A 93 7.10 -32.91 11.33
N LEU A 94 7.47 -31.64 11.58
CA LEU A 94 7.09 -30.90 12.79
C LEU A 94 5.61 -30.45 12.73
N LEU A 95 5.07 -30.25 11.53
CA LEU A 95 3.66 -30.02 11.28
C LEU A 95 3.08 -31.09 10.37
N ASN A 96 1.87 -31.55 10.69
CA ASN A 96 1.02 -32.26 9.74
C ASN A 96 0.14 -31.28 8.94
N THR A 97 -0.53 -31.79 7.88
CA THR A 97 -1.35 -30.94 7.00
C THR A 97 -2.48 -30.22 7.73
N ALA A 98 -3.15 -30.89 8.67
CA ALA A 98 -4.25 -30.28 9.41
C ALA A 98 -3.77 -29.17 10.35
N GLU A 99 -2.59 -29.31 10.95
CA GLU A 99 -1.99 -28.27 11.79
C GLU A 99 -1.53 -27.06 10.99
N ASP A 100 -1.02 -27.26 9.78
CA ASP A 100 -0.63 -26.16 8.89
C ASP A 100 -1.84 -25.35 8.40
N GLU A 101 -2.97 -26.02 8.13
CA GLU A 101 -4.22 -25.35 7.75
C GLU A 101 -4.76 -24.43 8.87
N LEU A 102 -4.42 -24.72 10.13
CA LEU A 102 -4.78 -23.87 11.28
C LEU A 102 -3.91 -22.63 11.42
N LEU A 103 -2.77 -22.53 10.72
CA LEU A 103 -1.90 -21.34 10.78
C LEU A 103 -2.45 -20.13 10.00
N ASP A 104 -3.44 -20.34 9.11
CA ASP A 104 -4.17 -19.31 8.37
C ASP A 104 -3.28 -18.20 7.77
N LEU A 105 -2.18 -18.62 7.13
CA LEU A 105 -1.17 -17.72 6.59
C LEU A 105 -1.67 -17.06 5.29
N GLY A 106 -1.71 -15.72 5.26
CA GLY A 106 -2.07 -14.94 4.07
C GLY A 106 -3.41 -14.18 4.17
N VAL A 107 -4.02 -14.12 5.35
CA VAL A 107 -5.19 -13.24 5.58
C VAL A 107 -4.79 -11.76 5.56
N GLY A 108 -5.62 -10.93 4.93
CA GLY A 108 -5.45 -9.47 4.86
C GLY A 108 -4.58 -8.95 3.70
N THR A 109 -4.02 -9.82 2.86
CA THR A 109 -3.32 -9.45 1.62
C THR A 109 -4.24 -9.64 0.42
N SER A 110 -4.81 -8.54 -0.11
CA SER A 110 -5.37 -8.56 -1.46
C SER A 110 -4.21 -8.68 -2.46
N MET A 111 -3.91 -9.90 -2.89
CA MET A 111 -3.12 -10.13 -4.10
C MET A 111 -3.96 -9.65 -5.29
N PHE A 112 -3.93 -8.34 -5.59
CA PHE A 112 -4.52 -7.82 -6.81
C PHE A 112 -3.79 -8.46 -8.00
N SER A 113 -4.56 -9.15 -8.82
CA SER A 113 -4.18 -9.72 -10.10
C SER A 113 -3.69 -8.64 -11.07
N SER A 114 -2.37 -8.42 -11.16
CA SER A 114 -1.76 -7.66 -12.27
C SER A 114 -1.22 -8.57 -13.40
N LEU A 115 -1.60 -9.84 -13.44
CA LEU A 115 -1.14 -10.79 -14.48
C LEU A 115 -2.08 -10.92 -15.70
N ASN A 116 -3.17 -10.16 -15.80
CA ASN A 116 -4.15 -10.31 -16.90
C ASN A 116 -4.22 -9.16 -17.91
N ALA A 117 -3.29 -8.19 -17.93
CA ALA A 117 -3.35 -7.06 -18.88
C ALA A 117 -2.37 -7.13 -20.08
N TYR A 118 -1.62 -8.22 -20.27
CA TYR A 118 -0.71 -8.38 -21.42
C TYR A 118 -1.08 -9.56 -22.35
N SER A 119 -2.35 -9.97 -22.38
CA SER A 119 -2.85 -10.95 -23.36
C SER A 119 -3.93 -10.40 -24.29
N GLU A 120 -3.94 -9.09 -24.56
CA GLU A 120 -4.58 -8.61 -25.79
C GLU A 120 -3.60 -8.79 -26.95
N ASN A 121 -3.77 -9.94 -27.60
CA ASN A 121 -3.09 -10.29 -28.82
C ASN A 121 -3.24 -9.18 -29.85
N VAL A 122 -2.09 -8.70 -30.32
CA VAL A 122 -1.90 -8.15 -31.65
C VAL A 122 -2.48 -9.14 -32.66
N THR A 123 -3.57 -8.79 -33.34
CA THR A 123 -3.77 -9.20 -34.73
C THR A 123 -4.58 -8.13 -35.45
N LYS A 124 -3.99 -7.64 -36.55
CA LYS A 124 -4.63 -6.80 -37.56
C LYS A 124 -5.71 -7.57 -38.31
#